data_AF-A0A821FG78-F1
#
_entry.id   AF-A0A821FG78-F1
#
_cell.length_a   1.000
_cell.length_b   1.000
_cell.length_c   1.000
_cell.angle_alpha   90.00
_cell.angle_beta   90.00
_cell.angle_gamma   90.00
#
_symmetry.space_group_name_H-M   'P 1'
#
loop_
_entity.id
_entity.type
_entity.pdbx_description
1 polymer ?
#
loop_
_entity_poly.entity_id
_entity_poly.type
_entity_poly.pdbx_seq_one_letter_code
_entity_poly.pdbx_strand_id
1 'polypeptide(L)'
;MSLFIGLLKLVKIICLFLRRLFGSNERVDNLRIVITRHGECADLALEKQWVSEMQKHGGYDPRIPHLTPRAHFREWNFDSPLTVDEENQRASVDRKLLDLGFPIDYCYSSPAFLSTNTNNK
;
A
#
# COMPACT_ATOMS: atom_id res chain seq x y z
N MET A 1 -2.86 -58.37 24.14
CA MET A 1 -2.35 -57.44 23.11
C MET A 1 -3.30 -56.29 22.73
N SER A 2 -4.64 -56.43 22.85
CA SER A 2 -5.61 -55.37 22.45
C SER A 2 -5.57 -54.08 23.31
N LEU A 3 -5.41 -54.20 24.63
CA LEU A 3 -5.38 -53.06 25.57
C LEU A 3 -4.23 -52.07 25.32
N PHE A 4 -3.08 -52.57 24.85
CA PHE A 4 -1.88 -51.75 24.65
C PHE A 4 -2.03 -50.81 23.44
N ILE A 5 -2.72 -51.27 22.39
CA ILE A 5 -3.00 -50.49 21.18
C ILE A 5 -4.00 -49.35 21.49
N GLY A 6 -4.98 -49.61 22.36
CA GLY A 6 -5.94 -48.59 22.79
C GLY A 6 -5.28 -47.44 23.56
N LEU A 7 -4.37 -47.77 24.47
CA LEU A 7 -3.64 -46.79 25.28
C LEU A 7 -2.73 -45.89 24.42
N LEU A 8 -2.02 -46.46 23.44
CA LEU A 8 -1.18 -45.70 22.50
C LEU A 8 -1.98 -44.70 21.66
N LYS A 9 -3.19 -45.07 21.21
CA LYS A 9 -4.08 -44.16 20.49
C LYS A 9 -4.55 -43.01 21.37
N LEU A 10 -4.89 -43.29 22.63
CA LEU A 10 -5.33 -42.27 23.59
C LEU A 10 -4.21 -41.27 23.91
N VAL A 11 -2.99 -41.74 24.15
CA VAL A 11 -1.83 -40.87 24.39
C VAL A 11 -1.56 -39.98 23.19
N LYS A 12 -1.65 -40.50 21.95
CA LYS A 12 -1.47 -39.71 20.73
C LYS A 12 -2.53 -38.60 20.59
N ILE A 13 -3.79 -38.90 20.92
CA ILE A 13 -4.89 -37.92 20.90
C ILE A 13 -4.63 -36.83 21.96
N ILE A 14 -4.25 -37.22 23.18
CA ILE A 14 -3.93 -36.27 24.25
C ILE A 14 -2.74 -35.39 23.84
N CYS A 15 -1.67 -35.95 23.28
CA CYS A 15 -0.52 -35.16 22.81
C CYS A 15 -0.89 -34.19 21.68
N LEU A 16 -1.77 -34.58 20.75
CA LEU A 16 -2.28 -33.69 19.70
C LEU A 16 -3.16 -32.57 20.28
N PHE A 17 -4.00 -32.89 21.27
CA PHE A 17 -4.86 -31.93 21.94
C PHE A 17 -4.03 -30.93 22.79
N LEU A 18 -3.02 -31.42 23.51
CA LEU A 18 -2.07 -30.60 24.25
C LEU A 18 -1.21 -29.75 23.31
N ARG A 19 -0.80 -30.25 22.14
CA ARG A 19 -0.18 -29.40 21.09
C ARG A 19 -1.11 -28.33 20.54
N ARG A 20 -2.42 -28.54 20.56
CA ARG A 20 -3.38 -27.54 20.09
C ARG A 20 -3.69 -26.49 21.17
N LEU A 21 -3.66 -26.89 22.44
CA LEU A 21 -3.89 -26.00 23.59
C LEU A 21 -2.64 -25.24 24.04
N PHE A 22 -1.49 -25.89 24.00
CA PHE A 22 -0.20 -25.41 24.51
C PHE A 22 0.90 -25.40 23.47
N GLY A 23 0.60 -25.80 22.23
CA GLY A 23 1.44 -25.37 21.12
C GLY A 23 1.33 -23.86 21.09
N SER A 24 2.30 -23.21 21.70
CA SER A 24 2.65 -21.86 21.37
C SER A 24 2.73 -21.85 19.85
N ASN A 25 1.69 -21.33 19.21
CA ASN A 25 1.95 -20.43 18.13
C ASN A 25 2.83 -19.36 18.76
N GLU A 26 4.13 -19.59 18.84
CA GLU A 26 5.08 -18.54 18.52
C GLU A 26 4.64 -18.11 17.12
N ARG A 27 3.61 -17.24 17.09
CA ARG A 27 3.54 -16.23 16.06
C ARG A 27 4.84 -15.49 16.27
N VAL A 28 5.86 -15.96 15.57
CA VAL A 28 6.95 -15.08 15.20
C VAL A 28 6.21 -13.99 14.45
N ASP A 29 5.91 -12.89 15.15
CA ASP A 29 5.38 -11.68 14.55
C ASP A 29 6.49 -11.18 13.63
N ASN A 30 6.53 -11.78 12.45
CA ASN A 30 7.47 -11.43 11.42
C ASN A 30 7.06 -10.03 10.97
N LEU A 31 7.86 -9.04 11.34
CA LEU A 31 7.73 -7.69 10.83
C LEU A 31 7.73 -7.77 9.30
N ARG A 32 6.64 -7.33 8.69
CA ARG A 32 6.49 -7.25 7.23
C ARG A 32 6.49 -5.79 6.84
N ILE A 33 7.37 -5.43 5.91
CA ILE A 33 7.46 -4.09 5.36
C ILE A 33 7.07 -4.16 3.90
N VAL A 34 6.06 -3.37 3.52
CA VAL A 34 5.68 -3.16 2.12
C VAL A 34 6.20 -1.79 1.72
N ILE A 35 6.92 -1.74 0.61
CA ILE A 35 7.45 -0.48 0.05
C ILE A 35 6.80 -0.29 -1.31
N THR A 36 6.04 0.79 -1.46
CA THR A 36 5.45 1.20 -2.72
C THR A 36 6.02 2.56 -3.14
N ARG A 37 6.05 2.79 -4.45
CA ARG A 37 6.27 4.12 -5.01
C ARG A 37 4.92 4.84 -5.13
N HIS A 38 4.95 6.16 -5.11
CA HIS A 38 3.83 6.99 -5.57
C HIS A 38 3.36 6.57 -6.98
N GLY A 39 2.10 6.88 -7.31
CA GLY A 39 1.58 6.63 -8.65
C GLY A 39 2.12 7.58 -9.72
N GLU A 40 1.51 7.53 -10.90
CA GLU A 40 1.89 8.36 -12.04
C GLU A 40 1.87 9.86 -11.69
N CYS A 41 2.92 10.55 -12.12
CA CYS A 41 3.18 11.95 -11.82
C CYS A 41 3.21 12.77 -13.12
N ALA A 42 2.74 14.00 -13.05
CA ALA A 42 2.56 14.87 -14.22
C ALA A 42 3.86 15.16 -14.98
N ASP A 43 4.99 15.29 -14.29
CA ASP A 43 6.31 15.55 -14.91
C ASP A 43 6.78 14.42 -15.84
N LEU A 44 6.44 13.18 -15.50
CA LEU A 44 6.74 12.00 -16.31
C LEU A 44 5.68 11.78 -17.39
N ALA A 45 4.41 12.05 -17.09
CA ALA A 45 3.29 11.76 -17.97
C ALA A 45 3.07 12.80 -19.09
N LEU A 46 3.45 14.06 -18.84
CA LEU A 46 3.18 15.22 -19.71
C LEU A 46 4.47 15.91 -20.20
N GLU A 47 5.62 15.26 -20.00
CA GLU A 47 6.95 15.73 -20.37
C GLU A 47 7.46 16.97 -19.59
N LYS A 48 8.73 17.32 -19.81
CA LYS A 48 9.49 18.33 -19.03
C LYS A 48 8.89 19.74 -19.02
N GLN A 49 7.95 20.06 -19.92
CA GLN A 49 7.38 21.41 -20.06
C GLN A 49 5.94 21.51 -19.54
N TRP A 50 5.42 20.47 -18.89
CA TRP A 50 4.01 20.41 -18.48
C TRP A 50 3.53 21.62 -17.68
N VAL A 51 4.37 22.18 -16.78
CA VAL A 51 4.02 23.38 -16.00
C VAL A 51 3.83 24.60 -16.91
N SER A 52 4.72 24.78 -17.88
CA SER A 52 4.63 25.89 -18.84
C SER A 52 3.41 25.74 -19.75
N GLU A 53 3.13 24.53 -20.22
CA GLU A 53 1.96 24.25 -21.06
C GLU A 53 0.66 24.44 -20.29
N MET A 54 0.56 23.92 -19.07
CA MET A 54 -0.60 24.18 -18.21
C MET A 54 -0.84 25.67 -17.98
N GLN A 55 0.22 26.45 -17.73
CA GLN A 55 0.08 27.89 -17.53
C GLN A 55 -0.46 28.59 -18.79
N LYS A 56 -0.05 28.17 -19.99
CA LYS A 56 -0.60 28.68 -21.27
C LYS A 56 -2.08 28.33 -21.43
N HIS A 57 -2.50 27.18 -20.92
CA HIS A 57 -3.89 26.69 -20.98
C HIS A 57 -4.74 27.12 -19.77
N GLY A 58 -4.36 28.18 -19.05
CA GLY A 58 -5.16 28.72 -17.95
C GLY A 58 -5.13 27.89 -16.67
N GLY A 59 -4.12 27.04 -16.50
CA GLY A 59 -3.96 26.20 -15.32
C GLY A 59 -4.88 24.98 -15.30
N TYR A 60 -5.29 24.48 -16.46
CA TYR A 60 -6.10 23.27 -16.58
C TYR A 60 -5.43 22.22 -17.48
N ASP A 61 -5.40 20.98 -16.98
CA ASP A 61 -5.13 19.77 -17.76
C ASP A 61 -6.10 18.68 -17.27
N PRO A 62 -6.87 18.01 -18.15
CA PRO A 62 -7.85 17.01 -17.73
C PRO A 62 -7.22 15.77 -17.07
N ARG A 63 -5.93 15.51 -17.31
CA ARG A 63 -5.18 14.41 -16.70
C ARG A 63 -4.61 14.77 -15.33
N ILE A 64 -4.71 16.03 -14.91
CA ILE A 64 -4.27 16.45 -13.58
C ILE A 64 -5.51 16.85 -12.77
N PRO A 65 -5.79 16.18 -11.64
CA PRO A 65 -6.90 16.58 -10.77
C PRO A 65 -6.70 18.01 -10.29
N HIS A 66 -7.80 18.68 -9.90
CA HIS A 66 -7.79 20.09 -9.49
C HIS A 66 -6.56 20.45 -8.66
N LEU A 67 -5.69 21.28 -9.23
CA LEU A 67 -4.59 21.87 -8.50
C LEU A 67 -5.20 22.85 -7.49
N THR A 68 -5.15 22.51 -6.20
CA THR A 68 -5.23 23.57 -5.19
C THR A 68 -4.04 24.50 -5.43
N PRO A 69 -4.28 25.78 -5.73
CA PRO A 69 -3.21 26.65 -6.17
C PRO A 69 -2.18 26.78 -5.05
N ARG A 70 -0.95 26.33 -5.31
CA ARG A 70 0.22 26.82 -4.59
C ARG A 70 0.36 28.33 -4.84
N ALA A 71 1.02 29.03 -3.93
CA ALA A 71 1.23 30.48 -4.06
C ALA A 71 1.86 30.85 -5.41
N HIS A 72 2.74 29.99 -5.93
CA HIS A 72 3.31 30.13 -7.27
C HIS A 72 3.21 28.85 -8.09
N PHE A 73 2.67 28.95 -9.31
CA PHE A 73 2.51 27.81 -10.23
C PHE A 73 3.83 27.10 -10.57
N ARG A 74 4.95 27.83 -10.51
CA ARG A 74 6.30 27.28 -10.77
C ARG A 74 6.77 26.29 -9.70
N GLU A 75 6.18 26.31 -8.50
CA GLU A 75 6.51 25.38 -7.42
C GLU A 75 6.23 23.91 -7.81
N TRP A 76 5.30 23.70 -8.74
CA TRP A 76 4.99 22.37 -9.25
C TRP A 76 6.13 21.71 -10.03
N ASN A 77 7.14 22.47 -10.48
CA ASN A 77 8.35 21.89 -11.09
C ASN A 77 9.20 21.09 -10.09
N PHE A 78 9.07 21.37 -8.79
CA PHE A 78 9.88 20.74 -7.75
C PHE A 78 9.13 19.64 -6.99
N ASP A 79 7.81 19.64 -7.07
CA ASP A 79 6.95 18.71 -6.33
C ASP A 79 5.65 18.51 -7.12
N SER A 80 5.79 17.77 -8.22
CA SER A 80 4.73 17.58 -9.22
C SER A 80 3.53 16.80 -8.67
N PRO A 81 2.30 17.10 -9.14
CA PRO A 81 1.09 16.42 -8.73
C PRO A 81 0.98 15.03 -9.38
N LEU A 82 0.14 14.19 -8.79
CA LEU A 82 -0.28 12.93 -9.40
C LEU A 82 -1.24 13.20 -10.56
N THR A 83 -1.28 12.29 -11.54
CA THR A 83 -2.29 12.32 -12.60
C THR A 83 -3.58 11.62 -12.15
N VAL A 84 -4.66 11.78 -12.90
CA VAL A 84 -5.93 11.04 -12.69
C VAL A 84 -5.75 9.52 -12.77
N ASP A 85 -4.73 9.06 -13.50
CA ASP A 85 -4.43 7.64 -13.67
C ASP A 85 -3.87 7.02 -12.38
N GLU A 86 -3.35 7.83 -11.44
CA GLU A 86 -2.87 7.34 -10.15
C GLU A 86 -3.97 6.68 -9.33
N GLU A 87 -5.20 7.17 -9.39
CA GLU A 87 -6.30 6.63 -8.58
C GLU A 87 -6.54 5.15 -8.89
N ASN A 88 -6.44 4.78 -10.16
CA ASN A 88 -6.56 3.40 -10.63
C ASN A 88 -5.36 2.54 -10.17
N GLN A 89 -4.15 3.11 -10.22
CA GLN A 89 -2.94 2.42 -9.78
C GLN A 89 -2.99 2.12 -8.29
N ARG A 90 -3.37 3.10 -7.48
CA ARG A 90 -3.53 2.94 -6.04
C ARG A 90 -4.63 1.93 -5.71
N ALA A 91 -5.82 2.06 -6.31
CA ALA A 91 -6.91 1.12 -6.08
C ALA A 91 -6.52 -0.33 -6.43
N SER A 92 -5.69 -0.52 -7.46
CA SER A 92 -5.14 -1.84 -7.81
C SER A 92 -4.20 -2.38 -6.74
N VAL A 93 -3.36 -1.54 -6.14
CA VAL A 93 -2.46 -1.92 -5.04
C VAL A 93 -3.27 -2.25 -3.79
N ASP A 94 -4.21 -1.40 -3.40
CA ASP A 94 -5.06 -1.59 -2.22
C ASP A 94 -5.83 -2.91 -2.31
N ARG A 95 -6.47 -3.15 -3.45
CA ARG A 95 -7.18 -4.40 -3.72
C ARG A 95 -6.24 -5.60 -3.59
N LYS A 96 -5.02 -5.50 -4.12
CA LYS A 96 -4.07 -6.61 -4.07
C LYS A 96 -3.59 -6.90 -2.65
N LEU A 97 -3.37 -5.87 -1.83
CA LEU A 97 -3.01 -6.03 -0.42
C LEU A 97 -4.15 -6.69 0.38
N LEU A 98 -5.40 -6.28 0.11
CA LEU A 98 -6.59 -6.91 0.68
C LEU A 98 -6.73 -8.37 0.28
N ASP A 99 -6.62 -8.68 -1.02
CA ASP A 99 -6.73 -10.05 -1.55
C ASP A 99 -5.68 -10.99 -0.96
N LEU A 100 -4.48 -10.48 -0.65
CA LEU A 100 -3.40 -11.24 -0.04
C LEU A 100 -3.52 -11.37 1.48
N GLY A 101 -4.51 -10.73 2.11
CA GLY A 101 -4.68 -10.73 3.56
C GLY A 101 -3.51 -10.05 4.28
N PHE A 102 -3.03 -8.93 3.75
CA PHE A 102 -1.99 -8.09 4.38
C PHE A 102 -2.66 -6.95 5.15
N PRO A 103 -2.99 -7.13 6.45
CA PRO A 103 -3.39 -5.99 7.28
C PRO A 103 -2.22 -5.00 7.38
N ILE A 104 -2.52 -3.71 7.23
CA ILE A 104 -1.56 -2.62 7.36
C ILE A 104 -1.81 -1.92 8.70
N ASP A 105 -0.91 -2.13 9.66
CA ASP A 105 -1.02 -1.52 11.00
C ASP A 105 -0.53 -0.07 11.02
N TYR A 106 0.50 0.22 10.21
CA TYR A 106 1.12 1.53 10.12
C TYR A 106 1.42 1.87 8.66
N CYS A 107 1.19 3.13 8.28
CA CYS A 107 1.56 3.66 6.97
C CYS A 107 2.39 4.93 7.13
N TYR A 108 3.51 5.00 6.42
CA TYR A 108 4.42 6.13 6.42
C TYR A 108 4.59 6.63 4.98
N SER A 109 4.72 7.94 4.80
CA SER A 109 4.94 8.55 3.49
C SER A 109 6.08 9.55 3.55
N SER A 110 6.73 9.75 2.40
CA SER A 110 7.64 10.87 2.19
C SER A 110 6.88 12.20 2.28
N PRO A 111 7.51 13.30 2.72
CA PRO A 111 6.86 14.62 2.76
C PRO A 111 6.55 15.20 1.36
N ALA A 112 6.98 14.54 0.28
CA ALA A 112 6.62 14.93 -1.08
C ALA A 112 5.10 14.90 -1.28
N PHE A 113 4.54 15.89 -1.98
CA PHE A 113 3.10 16.02 -2.19
C PHE A 113 2.51 14.78 -2.85
N LEU A 114 3.18 14.28 -3.89
CA LEU A 114 2.85 13.04 -4.58
C LEU A 114 2.79 11.81 -3.65
N SER A 115 3.72 11.67 -2.70
CA SER A 115 3.72 10.56 -1.75
C SER A 115 2.60 10.68 -0.73
N THR A 116 2.39 11.89 -0.22
CA THR A 116 1.31 12.19 0.73
C THR A 116 -0.06 11.98 0.08
N ASN A 117 -0.23 12.40 -1.18
CA ASN A 117 -1.49 12.28 -1.91
C ASN A 117 -1.77 10.82 -2.33
N THR A 118 -0.73 10.03 -2.64
CA THR A 118 -0.88 8.58 -2.85
C THR A 118 -1.39 7.90 -1.57
N ASN A 119 -0.92 8.34 -0.40
CA ASN A 119 -1.31 7.78 0.89
C ASN A 119 -2.67 8.29 1.41
N ASN A 120 -3.05 9.52 1.08
CA ASN A 120 -4.29 10.15 1.56
C ASN A 120 -5.47 9.80 0.65
N LYS A 121 -6.21 8.72 0.93
CA LYS A 121 -7.68 8.60 0.75
C LYS A 121 -8.24 7.49 1.62
#